data_AF-A0A0D2JUV3-F1
#
_entry.id   AF-A0A0D2JUV3-F1
#
_cell.length_a   1.000
_cell.length_b   1.000
_cell.length_c   1.000
_cell.angle_alpha   90.00
_cell.angle_beta   90.00
_cell.angle_gamma   90.00
#
_symmetry.space_group_name_H-M   'P 1'
#
loop_
_entity.id
_entity.type
_entity.pdbx_description
1 polymer ?
#
loop_
_entity_poly.entity_id
_entity_poly.type
_entity_poly.pdbx_seq_one_letter_code
_entity_poly.pdbx_strand_id
1 'polypeptide(L)'
;MRSCSRHAHARVITRSDDEREHANLLMAQQNRRGGRVYLAPISRPVSEFFDEAKGDALNGVEMSLALEKLNFLKLRHLHAVASEEGDAEFTQFIEDNLLRPQSTEVKQAADLFSRVRRAGPGHGVVHIDIELQRRYGSGLDGGGGDGNGAAA
;
A
#
# COMPACT_ATOMS: atom_id res chain seq x y z
N MET A 1 -9.76 22.84 -15.98
CA MET A 1 -9.18 23.18 -14.66
C MET A 1 -8.46 21.95 -14.13
N ARG A 2 -7.12 21.98 -14.11
CA ARG A 2 -6.27 20.89 -13.58
C ARG A 2 -6.04 21.18 -12.09
N SER A 3 -6.98 20.85 -11.23
CA SER A 3 -6.86 21.05 -9.78
C SER A 3 -7.11 19.75 -9.02
N CYS A 4 -6.43 18.68 -9.42
CA CYS A 4 -6.53 17.41 -8.72
C CYS A 4 -5.25 17.11 -7.91
N SER A 5 -5.48 16.67 -6.67
CA SER A 5 -4.61 15.73 -5.95
C SER A 5 -3.20 16.20 -5.54
N ARG A 6 -3.09 17.25 -4.72
CA ARG A 6 -1.86 17.40 -3.90
C ARG A 6 -1.84 16.50 -2.67
N HIS A 7 -2.99 15.95 -2.21
CA HIS A 7 -3.07 15.39 -0.86
C HIS A 7 -3.17 13.86 -0.78
N ALA A 8 -3.55 13.15 -1.85
CA ALA A 8 -3.54 11.69 -1.93
C ALA A 8 -2.12 11.07 -1.91
N HIS A 9 -1.09 11.91 -2.09
CA HIS A 9 0.32 11.50 -2.03
C HIS A 9 0.71 10.86 -0.71
N ALA A 10 0.22 11.38 0.42
CA ALA A 10 0.60 10.88 1.75
C ALA A 10 0.24 9.40 1.92
N ARG A 11 -0.98 9.01 1.52
CA ARG A 11 -1.40 7.60 1.56
C ARG A 11 -0.51 6.72 0.68
N VAL A 12 -0.18 7.16 -0.54
CA VAL A 12 0.63 6.37 -1.48
C VAL A 12 2.04 6.16 -0.94
N ILE A 13 2.64 7.19 -0.33
CA ILE A 13 3.97 7.10 0.29
C ILE A 13 3.93 6.12 1.46
N THR A 14 2.99 6.28 2.40
CA THR A 14 2.85 5.36 3.54
C THR A 14 2.69 3.92 3.07
N ARG A 15 1.83 3.67 2.07
CA ARG A 15 1.65 2.32 1.52
C ARG A 15 2.87 1.78 0.80
N SER A 16 3.63 2.64 0.13
CA SER A 16 4.90 2.23 -0.48
C SER A 16 5.93 1.83 0.57
N ASP A 17 5.94 2.47 1.74
CA ASP A 17 6.82 2.10 2.85
C ASP A 17 6.35 0.79 3.52
N ASP A 18 5.05 0.63 3.77
CA ASP A 18 4.46 -0.60 4.33
C ASP A 18 4.80 -1.83 3.45
N GLU A 19 4.64 -1.72 2.12
CA GLU A 19 4.95 -2.82 1.20
C GLU A 19 6.44 -3.12 1.08
N ARG A 20 7.29 -2.11 1.31
CA ARG A 20 8.74 -2.33 1.43
C ARG A 20 9.05 -3.16 2.68
N GLU A 21 8.36 -2.91 3.79
CA GLU A 21 8.52 -3.73 4.99
C GLU A 21 8.02 -5.16 4.80
N HIS A 22 6.94 -5.39 4.04
CA HIS A 22 6.53 -6.74 3.66
C HIS A 22 7.61 -7.48 2.86
N ALA A 23 8.27 -6.79 1.93
CA ALA A 23 9.40 -7.35 1.17
C ALA A 23 10.60 -7.67 2.09
N ASN A 24 10.96 -6.76 3.00
CA ASN A 24 12.02 -6.97 3.99
C ASN A 24 11.72 -8.18 4.89
N LEU A 25 10.47 -8.34 5.31
CA LEU A 25 10.03 -9.45 6.15
C LEU A 25 10.20 -10.80 5.43
N LEU A 26 9.83 -10.88 4.15
CA LEU A 26 10.04 -12.07 3.32
C LEU A 26 11.54 -12.36 3.10
N MET A 27 12.36 -11.34 2.88
CA MET A 27 13.81 -11.49 2.75
C MET A 27 14.44 -12.02 4.04
N ALA A 28 14.02 -11.49 5.19
CA ALA A 28 14.48 -11.94 6.50
C ALA A 28 14.08 -13.40 6.76
N GLN A 29 12.84 -13.79 6.44
CA GLN A 29 12.40 -15.18 6.59
C GLN A 29 13.18 -16.13 5.67
N GLN A 30 13.44 -15.74 4.42
CA GLN A 30 14.26 -16.53 3.50
C GLN A 30 15.68 -16.75 4.05
N ASN A 31 16.33 -15.69 4.53
CA ASN A 31 17.67 -15.79 5.11
C ASN A 31 17.69 -16.61 6.41
N ARG A 32 16.68 -16.43 7.28
CA ARG A 32 16.53 -17.17 8.54
C ARG A 32 16.49 -18.68 8.32
N ARG A 33 15.86 -19.12 7.23
CA ARG A 33 15.72 -20.54 6.87
C ARG A 33 16.90 -21.08 6.05
N GLY A 34 17.95 -20.27 5.85
CA GLY A 34 19.15 -20.65 5.10
C GLY A 34 18.99 -20.59 3.58
N GLY A 35 17.87 -20.04 3.09
CA GLY A 35 17.65 -19.79 1.68
C GLY A 35 18.46 -18.60 1.18
N ARG A 36 18.45 -18.40 -0.15
CA ARG A 36 19.17 -17.28 -0.79
C ARG A 36 18.16 -16.31 -1.39
N VAL A 37 18.27 -15.04 -1.03
CA VAL A 37 17.45 -13.98 -1.61
C VAL A 37 17.97 -13.62 -2.99
N TYR A 38 17.07 -13.61 -3.98
CA TYR A 38 17.33 -13.07 -5.31
C TYR A 38 16.41 -11.88 -5.56
N LEU A 39 17.00 -10.69 -5.75
CA LEU A 39 16.26 -9.47 -6.06
C LEU A 39 16.10 -9.33 -7.58
N ALA A 40 14.87 -9.53 -8.07
CA ALA A 40 14.55 -9.38 -9.47
C ALA A 40 14.41 -7.89 -9.87
N PRO A 41 14.69 -7.53 -11.14
CA PRO A 41 14.47 -6.18 -11.63
C PRO A 41 12.99 -5.79 -11.56
N ILE A 42 12.70 -4.59 -11.04
CA ILE A 42 11.33 -4.03 -10.98
C ILE A 42 11.09 -3.21 -12.24
N SER A 43 9.99 -3.50 -12.95
CA SER A 43 9.59 -2.75 -14.14
C SER A 43 9.14 -1.33 -13.77
N ARG A 44 9.38 -0.37 -14.66
CA ARG A 44 8.96 1.02 -14.46
C ARG A 44 7.43 1.08 -14.25
N PRO A 45 6.95 1.70 -13.17
CA PRO A 45 5.51 1.85 -12.94
C PRO A 45 4.90 2.86 -13.91
N VAL A 46 3.58 2.77 -14.09
CA VAL A 46 2.80 3.78 -14.82
C VAL A 46 2.86 5.10 -14.06
N SER A 47 3.13 6.20 -14.77
CA SER A 47 3.25 7.55 -14.18
C SER A 47 2.06 8.46 -14.45
N GLU A 48 1.14 8.06 -15.34
CA GLU A 48 -0.05 8.82 -15.70
C GLU A 48 -1.31 8.04 -15.33
N PHE A 49 -2.18 8.66 -14.53
CA PHE A 49 -3.38 8.02 -13.96
C PHE A 49 -4.67 8.68 -14.44
N PHE A 50 -4.59 9.64 -15.35
CA PHE A 50 -5.76 10.33 -15.87
C PHE A 50 -6.56 9.39 -16.78
N ASP A 51 -7.85 9.30 -16.53
CA ASP A 51 -8.82 8.59 -17.36
C ASP A 51 -9.99 9.53 -17.65
N GLU A 52 -10.37 9.66 -18.92
CA GLU A 52 -11.40 10.61 -19.36
C GLU A 52 -12.80 10.25 -18.82
N ALA A 53 -13.10 8.96 -18.66
CA ALA A 53 -14.43 8.49 -18.26
C ALA A 53 -14.59 8.43 -16.74
N LYS A 54 -13.52 8.07 -16.01
CA LYS A 54 -13.54 7.84 -14.56
C LYS A 54 -12.97 9.00 -13.76
N GLY A 55 -12.12 9.83 -14.37
CA GLY A 55 -11.28 10.78 -13.67
C GLY A 55 -10.10 10.09 -12.98
N ASP A 56 -9.11 10.89 -12.59
CA ASP A 56 -7.86 10.45 -11.98
C ASP A 56 -8.03 9.78 -10.62
N ALA A 57 -8.86 10.34 -9.73
CA ALA A 57 -9.03 9.83 -8.38
C ALA A 57 -9.71 8.44 -8.35
N LEU A 58 -10.76 8.26 -9.15
CA LEU A 58 -11.46 6.97 -9.23
C LEU A 58 -10.56 5.92 -9.91
N ASN A 59 -9.89 6.29 -11.00
CA ASN A 59 -8.96 5.40 -11.69
C ASN A 59 -7.79 4.98 -10.78
N GLY A 60 -7.17 5.92 -10.07
CA GLY A 60 -6.07 5.64 -9.15
C GLY A 60 -6.47 4.70 -8.00
N VAL A 61 -7.65 4.92 -7.39
CA VAL A 61 -8.14 4.03 -6.32
C VAL A 61 -8.55 2.65 -6.85
N GLU A 62 -9.10 2.57 -8.06
CA GLU A 62 -9.41 1.30 -8.72
C GLU A 62 -8.13 0.50 -9.00
N MET A 63 -7.08 1.15 -9.52
CA MET A 63 -5.77 0.54 -9.72
C MET A 63 -5.16 0.05 -8.40
N SER A 64 -5.23 0.87 -7.33
CA SER A 64 -4.77 0.47 -5.99
C SER A 64 -5.52 -0.79 -5.52
N LEU A 65 -6.86 -0.82 -5.60
CA LEU A 65 -7.64 -2.00 -5.24
C LEU A 65 -7.30 -3.25 -6.08
N ALA A 66 -7.04 -3.07 -7.37
CA ALA A 66 -6.65 -4.18 -8.24
C ALA A 66 -5.28 -4.77 -7.82
N LEU A 67 -4.31 -3.92 -7.46
CA LEU A 67 -3.01 -4.34 -6.97
C LEU A 67 -3.11 -5.09 -5.63
N GLU A 68 -3.90 -4.58 -4.67
CA GLU A 68 -4.11 -5.27 -3.37
C GLU A 68 -4.73 -6.66 -3.56
N LYS A 69 -5.72 -6.77 -4.46
CA LYS A 69 -6.34 -8.07 -4.78
C LYS A 69 -5.36 -9.02 -5.47
N LEU A 70 -4.52 -8.50 -6.36
CA LEU A 70 -3.47 -9.28 -7.00
C LEU A 70 -2.44 -9.76 -5.96
N ASN A 71 -2.01 -8.90 -5.03
CA ASN A 71 -1.10 -9.26 -3.95
C ASN A 71 -1.70 -10.38 -3.08
N PHE A 72 -2.96 -10.24 -2.66
CA PHE A 72 -3.67 -11.29 -1.92
C PHE A 72 -3.79 -12.62 -2.70
N LEU A 73 -3.93 -12.58 -4.02
CA LEU A 73 -3.87 -13.79 -4.86
C LEU A 73 -2.46 -14.40 -4.84
N LYS A 74 -1.41 -13.59 -5.00
CA LYS A 74 -0.01 -14.06 -5.00
C LYS A 74 0.40 -14.64 -3.65
N LEU A 75 -0.02 -14.05 -2.53
CA LEU A 75 0.20 -14.60 -1.19
C LEU A 75 -0.50 -15.95 -1.00
N ARG A 76 -1.72 -16.12 -1.53
CA ARG A 76 -2.42 -17.42 -1.50
C ARG A 76 -1.72 -18.46 -2.35
N HIS A 77 -1.15 -18.08 -3.49
CA HIS A 77 -0.34 -18.99 -4.30
C HIS A 77 0.94 -19.40 -3.56
N LEU A 78 1.61 -18.46 -2.89
CA LEU A 78 2.78 -18.76 -2.06
C LEU A 78 2.45 -19.71 -0.91
N HIS A 79 1.30 -19.49 -0.25
CA HIS A 79 0.78 -20.38 0.79
C HIS A 79 0.43 -21.77 0.25
N ALA A 80 -0.17 -21.86 -0.94
CA ALA A 80 -0.47 -23.14 -1.57
C ALA A 80 0.79 -23.95 -1.85
N VAL A 81 1.84 -23.33 -2.40
CA VAL A 81 3.14 -23.99 -2.61
C VAL A 81 3.74 -24.46 -1.29
N ALA A 82 3.73 -23.63 -0.25
CA ALA A 82 4.21 -24.02 1.08
C ALA A 82 3.42 -25.20 1.66
N SER A 83 2.09 -25.22 1.46
CA SER A 83 1.22 -26.31 1.91
C SER A 83 1.48 -27.62 1.15
N GLU A 84 1.68 -27.54 -0.16
CA GLU A 84 1.99 -28.70 -1.02
C GLU A 84 3.32 -29.35 -0.63
N GLU A 85 4.31 -28.55 -0.24
CA GLU A 85 5.62 -29.02 0.25
C GLU A 85 5.58 -29.48 1.73
N GLY A 86 4.43 -29.39 2.40
CA GLY A 86 4.28 -29.79 3.81
C GLY A 86 5.01 -28.86 4.80
N ASP A 87 5.26 -27.62 4.42
CA ASP A 87 6.04 -26.65 5.19
C ASP A 87 5.18 -25.87 6.19
N ALA A 88 4.83 -26.54 7.30
CA ALA A 88 3.91 -26.01 8.30
C ALA A 88 4.37 -24.67 8.94
N GLU A 89 5.68 -24.50 9.15
CA GLU A 89 6.21 -23.25 9.73
C GLU A 89 6.04 -22.08 8.76
N PHE A 90 6.31 -22.29 7.48
CA PHE A 90 6.20 -21.22 6.49
C PHE A 90 4.75 -20.89 6.16
N THR A 91 3.85 -21.89 6.10
CA THR A 91 2.42 -21.63 5.97
C THR A 91 1.90 -20.76 7.10
N GLN A 92 2.28 -21.05 8.35
CA GLN A 92 1.89 -20.26 9.51
C GLN A 92 2.45 -18.83 9.42
N PHE A 93 3.73 -18.69 9.05
CA PHE A 93 4.35 -17.38 8.85
C PHE A 93 3.59 -16.53 7.83
N ILE A 94 3.22 -17.11 6.67
CA ILE A 94 2.46 -16.39 5.63
C ILE A 94 1.07 -16.00 6.14
N GLU A 95 0.39 -16.90 6.85
CA GLU A 95 -0.95 -16.64 7.39
C GLU A 95 -0.96 -15.48 8.39
N ASP A 96 -0.05 -15.51 9.36
CA ASP A 96 0.00 -14.54 10.46
C ASP A 96 0.48 -13.17 10.01
N ASN A 97 1.53 -13.12 9.20
CA ASN A 97 2.21 -11.88 8.90
C ASN A 97 1.73 -11.21 7.60
N LEU A 98 1.14 -11.95 6.66
CA LEU A 98 0.83 -11.43 5.33
C LEU A 98 -0.65 -11.61 4.97
N LEU A 99 -1.20 -12.83 5.01
CA LEU A 99 -2.58 -13.08 4.57
C LEU A 99 -3.65 -12.44 5.48
N ARG A 100 -3.51 -12.56 6.81
CA ARG A 100 -4.44 -11.94 7.77
C ARG A 100 -4.47 -10.41 7.59
N PRO A 101 -3.33 -9.69 7.63
CA PRO A 101 -3.30 -8.25 7.36
C PRO A 101 -3.83 -7.88 5.97
N GLN A 102 -3.42 -8.60 4.92
CA GLN A 102 -3.80 -8.28 3.53
C GLN A 102 -5.32 -8.30 3.32
N SER A 103 -6.05 -9.20 4.00
CA SER A 103 -7.52 -9.22 3.92
C SER A 103 -8.16 -7.90 4.38
N THR A 104 -7.56 -7.27 5.40
CA THR A 104 -7.99 -5.96 5.92
C THR A 104 -7.62 -4.84 4.96
N GLU A 105 -6.46 -4.90 4.31
CA GLU A 105 -6.01 -3.91 3.34
C GLU A 105 -6.86 -3.90 2.07
N VAL A 106 -7.20 -5.08 1.54
CA VAL A 106 -8.14 -5.22 0.42
C VAL A 106 -9.50 -4.62 0.78
N LYS A 107 -9.98 -4.83 2.02
CA LYS A 107 -11.24 -4.23 2.48
C LYS A 107 -11.14 -2.70 2.54
N GLN A 108 -10.08 -2.15 3.11
CA GLN A 108 -9.87 -0.71 3.19
C GLN A 108 -9.79 -0.06 1.79
N ALA A 109 -9.11 -0.70 0.84
CA ALA A 109 -9.06 -0.25 -0.55
C ALA A 109 -10.44 -0.32 -1.22
N ALA A 110 -11.21 -1.39 -0.98
CA ALA A 110 -12.57 -1.54 -1.53
C ALA A 110 -13.55 -0.51 -0.97
N ASP A 111 -13.41 -0.16 0.31
CA ASP A 111 -14.22 0.88 0.95
C ASP A 111 -13.87 2.26 0.40
N LEU A 112 -12.59 2.55 0.20
CA LEU A 112 -12.17 3.80 -0.45
C LEU A 112 -12.71 3.88 -1.89
N PHE A 113 -12.61 2.81 -2.67
CA PHE A 113 -13.17 2.75 -4.03
C PHE A 113 -14.67 3.03 -4.02
N SER A 114 -15.42 2.39 -3.12
CA SER A 114 -16.87 2.58 -3.00
C SER A 114 -17.23 4.01 -2.58
N ARG A 115 -16.42 4.64 -1.72
CA ARG A 115 -16.61 6.05 -1.31
C ARG A 115 -16.35 7.01 -2.47
N VAL A 116 -15.23 6.86 -3.17
CA VAL A 116 -14.87 7.72 -4.32
C VAL A 116 -15.89 7.56 -5.44
N ARG A 117 -16.31 6.33 -5.76
CA ARG A 117 -17.34 6.06 -6.77
C ARG A 117 -18.69 6.71 -6.42
N ARG A 118 -19.08 6.68 -5.14
CA ARG A 118 -20.35 7.27 -4.66
C ARG A 118 -20.29 8.79 -4.63
N ALA A 119 -19.14 9.35 -4.27
CA ALA A 119 -18.94 10.79 -4.17
C ALA A 119 -19.02 11.49 -5.53
N GLY A 120 -18.63 10.80 -6.60
CA GLY A 120 -18.58 11.36 -7.94
C GLY A 120 -17.49 12.44 -8.09
N PRO A 121 -17.24 12.92 -9.32
CA PRO A 121 -16.21 13.92 -9.58
C PRO A 121 -16.54 15.26 -8.90
N GLY A 122 -15.49 16.04 -8.58
CA GLY A 122 -15.62 17.38 -7.98
C GLY A 122 -15.45 17.38 -6.46
N HIS A 123 -16.33 18.08 -5.74
CA HIS A 123 -16.16 18.36 -4.31
C HIS A 123 -16.07 17.10 -3.43
N GLY A 124 -16.78 16.04 -3.79
CA GLY A 124 -16.76 14.79 -3.04
C GLY A 124 -15.37 14.15 -2.98
N VAL A 125 -14.65 14.15 -4.11
CA VAL A 125 -13.26 13.67 -4.17
C VAL A 125 -12.33 14.54 -3.33
N VAL A 126 -12.49 15.87 -3.38
CA VAL A 126 -11.66 16.80 -2.59
C VAL A 126 -11.83 16.57 -1.09
N HIS A 127 -13.05 16.32 -0.61
CA HIS A 127 -13.28 16.01 0.80
C HIS A 127 -12.59 14.70 1.21
N ILE A 128 -12.68 13.65 0.39
CA ILE A 128 -11.99 12.39 0.64
C ILE A 128 -10.46 12.59 0.63
N ASP A 129 -9.94 13.41 -0.27
CA ASP A 129 -8.51 13.78 -0.36
C ASP A 129 -8.01 14.41 0.96
N ILE A 130 -8.78 15.36 1.51
CA ILE A 130 -8.49 16.01 2.80
C ILE A 130 -8.56 15.01 3.97
N GLU A 131 -9.55 14.11 3.97
CA GLU A 131 -9.66 13.06 4.99
C GLU A 131 -8.43 12.14 4.98
N LEU A 132 -7.99 11.72 3.79
CA LEU A 132 -6.79 10.90 3.64
C LEU A 132 -5.54 11.64 4.10
N GLN A 133 -5.42 12.93 3.81
CA GLN A 133 -4.30 13.73 4.28
C GLN A 133 -4.26 13.82 5.80
N ARG A 134 -5.40 14.04 6.47
CA ARG A 134 -5.42 14.08 7.94
C ARG A 134 -5.05 12.75 8.56
N ARG A 135 -5.43 11.65 7.90
CA ARG A 135 -5.17 10.30 8.37
C ARG A 135 -3.73 9.83 8.17
N TYR A 136 -3.09 10.25 7.07
CA TYR A 136 -1.77 9.75 6.66
C TYR A 136 -0.67 10.84 6.58
N GLY A 137 -1.04 12.12 6.66
CA GLY A 137 -0.15 13.27 6.46
C GLY A 137 0.56 13.77 7.72
N SER A 138 0.17 13.33 8.93
CA SER A 138 0.85 13.70 10.18
C SER A 138 2.28 13.17 10.29
N GLY A 139 2.74 12.36 9.34
CA GLY A 139 4.13 11.92 9.22
C GLY A 139 5.02 12.80 8.34
N LEU A 140 4.49 13.86 7.71
CA LEU A 140 5.23 14.74 6.79
C LEU A 140 5.58 16.12 7.38
N ASP A 141 5.04 16.47 8.55
CA ASP A 141 5.25 17.79 9.20
C ASP A 141 6.33 17.75 10.31
N GLY A 142 7.39 16.96 10.16
CA GLY A 142 8.34 16.70 11.25
C GLY A 142 9.83 16.63 10.84
N GLY A 143 10.34 17.65 10.17
CA GLY A 143 11.78 17.78 9.92
C GLY A 143 12.20 19.22 9.61
N GLY A 144 12.59 19.98 10.63
CA GLY A 144 13.21 21.30 10.44
C GLY A 144 13.17 22.20 11.68
N GLY A 145 14.03 21.93 12.65
CA GLY A 145 14.25 22.78 13.83
C GLY A 145 15.56 22.46 14.52
N ASP A 146 16.68 22.61 13.83
CA ASP A 146 17.99 22.71 14.47
C ASP A 146 18.04 24.02 15.27
N GLY A 147 18.40 23.94 16.56
CA GLY A 147 18.49 25.11 17.42
C GLY A 147 18.81 24.81 18.87
N ASN A 148 20.02 24.33 19.11
CA ASN A 148 20.85 24.50 20.32
C ASN A 148 20.25 25.32 21.49
N GLY A 149 20.22 24.74 22.69
CA GLY A 149 19.79 25.43 23.92
C GLY A 149 20.10 24.62 25.18
N ALA A 150 21.33 24.75 25.65
CA ALA A 150 21.87 24.25 26.91
C ALA A 150 21.01 24.51 28.16
N ALA A 151 21.29 23.67 29.17
CA ALA A 151 21.28 23.96 30.62
C ALA A 151 19.92 24.20 31.31
N ALA A 152 19.48 23.21 32.09
CA ALA A 152 19.47 23.21 33.57
C ALA A 152 18.86 21.91 34.08
#